data_AF-A0A0B1TCA0-F1
#
_entry.id   AF-A0A0B1TCA0-F1
#
_cell.length_a   1.000
_cell.length_b   1.000
_cell.length_c   1.000
_cell.angle_alpha   90.00
_cell.angle_beta   90.00
_cell.angle_gamma   90.00
#
_symmetry.space_group_name_H-M   'P 1'
#
loop_
_entity.id
_entity.type
_entity.pdbx_description
1 polymer ?
#
loop_
_entity_poly.entity_id
_entity_poly.type
_entity_poly.pdbx_seq_one_letter_code
_entity_poly.pdbx_strand_id
1 'polypeptide(L)'
;MVGGFLLNNFIEYALMVERLENKREKTKLRKMVLYSSHDGTLLSLMYAMNVANGLLTPCAAAIIMEIYKKDKEYFVEFWYRNETTNEPYPLSIPKCGSNCTVQKFAEQYSNIRVKSWNEHQEVG
;
A
#
# COMPACT_ATOMS: atom_id res chain seq x y z
N MET A 1 10.89 -11.94 -1.30
CA MET A 1 10.45 -11.17 -2.49
C MET A 1 10.29 -9.69 -2.11
N VAL A 2 10.91 -8.76 -2.85
CA VAL A 2 11.00 -7.30 -2.51
C VAL A 2 9.63 -6.65 -2.27
N GLY A 3 8.57 -7.11 -2.94
CA GLY A 3 7.21 -6.59 -2.78
C GLY A 3 6.67 -6.66 -1.35
N GLY A 4 7.03 -7.70 -0.58
CA GLY A 4 6.59 -7.86 0.81
C GLY A 4 7.16 -6.81 1.77
N PHE A 5 8.36 -6.31 1.52
CA PHE A 5 8.96 -5.23 2.30
C PHE A 5 8.28 -3.89 2.04
N LEU A 6 8.06 -3.56 0.76
CA LEU A 6 7.39 -2.30 0.41
C LEU A 6 5.94 -2.31 0.88
N LEU A 7 5.27 -3.45 0.76
CA LEU A 7 3.93 -3.65 1.32
C LEU A 7 3.91 -3.45 2.84
N ASN A 8 4.92 -3.96 3.57
CA ASN A 8 5.05 -3.70 5.00
C ASN A 8 5.16 -2.20 5.31
N ASN A 9 5.94 -1.44 4.53
CA ASN A 9 6.04 0.01 4.71
C ASN A 9 4.69 0.72 4.54
N PHE A 10 3.89 0.31 3.55
CA PHE A 10 2.56 0.88 3.33
C PHE A 10 1.64 0.59 4.52
N ILE A 11 1.64 -0.66 5.01
CA ILE A 11 0.86 -1.08 6.19
C ILE A 11 1.25 -0.31 7.45
N GLU A 12 2.55 -0.26 7.76
CA GLU A 12 3.05 0.41 8.96
C GLU A 12 2.76 1.92 8.90
N TYR A 13 2.85 2.53 7.72
CA TYR A 13 2.51 3.93 7.55
C TYR A 13 1.01 4.20 7.78
N ALA A 14 0.14 3.35 7.26
CA ALA A 14 -1.31 3.45 7.47
C ALA A 14 -1.69 3.30 8.96
N LEU A 15 -1.11 2.30 9.65
CA LEU A 15 -1.28 2.11 11.09
C LEU A 15 -0.74 3.28 11.91
N MET A 16 0.39 3.86 11.49
CA MET A 16 0.96 5.05 12.12
C MET A 16 0.04 6.26 11.99
N VAL A 17 -0.53 6.50 10.80
CA VAL A 17 -1.48 7.58 10.54
C VAL A 17 -2.69 7.46 11.46
N GLU A 18 -3.32 6.28 11.52
CA GLU A 18 -4.44 6.01 12.42
C GLU A 18 -4.09 6.29 13.89
N ARG A 19 -2.94 5.78 14.36
CA ARG A 19 -2.48 5.97 15.74
C ARG A 19 -2.23 7.44 16.09
N LEU A 20 -1.54 8.17 15.22
CA LEU A 20 -1.14 9.56 15.50
C LEU A 20 -2.31 10.53 15.40
N GLU A 21 -3.20 10.36 14.41
CA GLU A 21 -4.42 11.16 14.31
C GLU A 21 -5.34 10.94 15.52
N ASN A 22 -5.46 9.70 16.01
CA ASN A 22 -6.23 9.40 17.21
C ASN A 22 -5.64 10.04 18.49
N LYS A 23 -4.30 10.13 18.58
CA LYS A 23 -3.60 10.83 19.67
C LYS A 23 -3.55 12.35 19.50
N ARG A 24 -4.04 12.89 18.38
CA ARG A 24 -3.94 14.31 18.01
C ARG A 24 -2.48 14.81 17.92
N GLU A 25 -1.52 13.93 17.65
CA GLU A 25 -0.08 14.25 17.51
C GLU A 25 0.29 14.57 16.05
N LYS A 26 -0.36 15.58 15.47
CA LYS A 26 -0.25 15.90 14.03
C LYS A 26 1.13 16.39 13.58
N THR A 27 1.95 16.91 14.48
CA THR A 27 3.27 17.49 14.17
C THR A 27 4.28 16.46 13.64
N LYS A 28 4.05 15.17 13.90
CA LYS A 28 4.90 14.06 13.43
C LYS A 28 4.39 13.43 12.13
N LEU A 29 3.20 13.79 11.66
CA LEU A 29 2.56 13.16 10.52
C LEU A 29 3.02 13.83 9.20
N ARG A 30 3.59 13.03 8.30
CA ARG A 30 3.76 13.46 6.91
C ARG A 30 2.43 13.34 6.18
N LYS A 31 2.08 14.28 5.32
CA LYS A 31 0.84 14.19 4.51
C LYS A 31 1.03 13.34 3.25
N MET A 32 2.27 13.16 2.81
CA MET A 32 2.63 12.44 1.60
C MET A 32 4.03 11.86 1.77
N VAL A 33 4.22 10.64 1.27
CA VAL A 33 5.52 9.97 1.15
C VAL A 33 5.63 9.50 -0.29
N LEU A 34 6.74 9.83 -0.94
CA LEU A 34 6.98 9.51 -2.35
C LEU A 34 8.17 8.56 -2.46
N TYR A 35 7.97 7.45 -3.15
CA TYR A 35 9.01 6.48 -3.46
C TYR A 35 9.28 6.49 -4.97
N SER A 36 10.45 6.98 -5.37
CA SER A 36 10.92 6.85 -6.75
C SER A 36 11.57 5.47 -6.92
N SER A 37 11.09 4.67 -7.86
CA SER A 37 11.60 3.31 -8.06
C SER A 37 11.47 2.85 -9.52
N HIS A 38 11.78 1.59 -9.75
CA HIS A 38 11.73 0.93 -11.05
C HIS A 38 10.41 0.16 -11.25
N ASP A 39 10.11 -0.15 -12.51
CA ASP A 39 9.00 -1.00 -12.94
C ASP A 39 8.93 -2.34 -12.18
N GLY A 40 10.08 -3.00 -11.97
CA GLY A 40 10.16 -4.24 -11.19
C GLY A 40 9.71 -4.10 -9.74
N THR A 41 9.92 -2.94 -9.12
CA THR A 41 9.46 -2.66 -7.76
C THR A 41 7.94 -2.57 -7.72
N LEU A 42 7.35 -1.78 -8.63
CA LEU A 42 5.89 -1.63 -8.73
C LEU A 42 5.23 -2.98 -9.00
N LEU A 43 5.77 -3.74 -9.97
CA LEU A 43 5.25 -5.05 -10.33
C LEU A 43 5.32 -6.02 -9.14
N SER A 44 6.44 -6.05 -8.42
CA SER A 44 6.59 -6.88 -7.21
C SER A 44 5.59 -6.52 -6.11
N LEU A 45 5.30 -5.23 -5.92
CA LEU A 45 4.28 -4.76 -4.98
C LEU A 45 2.87 -5.19 -5.42
N MET A 46 2.53 -5.03 -6.71
CA MET A 46 1.23 -5.46 -7.24
C MET A 46 1.04 -6.97 -7.12
N TYR A 47 2.09 -7.77 -7.32
CA TYR A 47 2.03 -9.22 -7.09
C TYR A 47 1.87 -9.57 -5.61
N ALA A 48 2.59 -8.91 -4.71
CA ALA A 48 2.41 -9.11 -3.27
C ALA A 48 0.98 -8.75 -2.82
N MET A 49 0.38 -7.74 -3.44
CA MET A 49 -1.01 -7.34 -3.21
C MET A 49 -2.03 -8.19 -3.98
N ASN A 50 -1.59 -9.08 -4.87
CA ASN A 50 -2.45 -9.86 -5.76
C ASN A 50 -3.42 -8.99 -6.59
N VAL A 51 -2.92 -7.87 -7.12
CA VAL A 51 -3.66 -6.92 -7.98
C VAL A 51 -2.96 -6.68 -9.33
N ALA A 52 -1.91 -7.44 -9.63
CA ALA A 52 -1.21 -7.35 -10.91
C ALA A 52 -2.11 -7.79 -12.07
N ASN A 53 -2.06 -7.05 -13.19
CA ASN A 53 -2.84 -7.34 -14.40
C ASN A 53 -2.06 -8.13 -15.47
N GLY A 54 -0.83 -8.54 -15.17
CA GLY A 54 0.03 -9.29 -16.09
C GLY A 54 0.65 -8.45 -17.23
N LEU A 55 0.44 -7.14 -17.24
CA LEU A 55 1.02 -6.22 -18.23
C LEU A 55 2.32 -5.61 -17.71
N LEU A 56 3.15 -5.14 -18.65
CA LEU A 56 4.34 -4.35 -18.31
C LEU A 56 3.94 -3.00 -17.73
N THR A 57 4.64 -2.59 -16.68
CA THR A 57 4.47 -1.26 -16.08
C THR A 57 5.00 -0.20 -17.04
N PRO A 58 4.16 0.73 -17.52
CA PRO A 58 4.60 1.79 -18.43
C PRO A 58 5.46 2.83 -17.71
N CYS A 59 6.19 3.64 -18.48
CA CYS A 59 6.98 4.72 -17.92
C CYS A 59 6.11 5.70 -17.12
N ALA A 60 6.66 6.19 -16.00
CA ALA A 60 6.01 7.11 -15.07
C ALA A 60 4.69 6.57 -14.44
N ALA A 61 4.48 5.25 -14.47
CA ALA A 61 3.37 4.65 -13.73
C ALA A 61 3.57 4.83 -12.20
N ALA A 62 2.46 4.87 -11.47
CA ALA A 62 2.45 5.02 -10.03
C ALA A 62 1.38 4.16 -9.38
N ILE A 63 1.72 3.60 -8.22
CA ILE A 63 0.76 3.00 -7.29
C ILE A 63 0.59 4.01 -6.15
N ILE A 64 -0.64 4.40 -5.90
CA ILE A 64 -1.01 5.41 -4.93
C ILE A 64 -1.85 4.75 -3.86
N MET A 65 -1.50 4.95 -2.59
CA MET A 65 -2.32 4.56 -1.45
C MET A 65 -2.82 5.82 -0.78
N GLU A 66 -4.13 5.96 -0.68
CA GLU A 66 -4.80 7.03 0.04
C GLU A 66 -5.33 6.51 1.36
N ILE A 67 -5.19 7.33 2.41
CA ILE A 67 -5.70 7.01 3.74
C ILE A 67 -6.68 8.11 4.11
N TYR A 68 -7.92 7.74 4.39
CA TYR A 68 -8.95 8.68 4.78
C TYR A 68 -9.68 8.22 6.03
N LYS A 69 -10.27 9.18 6.73
CA LYS A 69 -11.05 8.96 7.94
C LYS A 69 -12.51 9.18 7.64
N LYS A 70 -13.36 8.22 8.00
CA LYS A 70 -14.81 8.37 7.99
C LYS A 70 -15.33 8.05 9.39
N ASP A 71 -16.01 9.02 10.00
CA ASP A 71 -16.43 8.98 11.40
C ASP A 71 -15.25 8.75 12.37
N LYS A 72 -15.13 7.55 12.93
CA LYS A 72 -14.07 7.15 13.86
C LYS A 72 -13.12 6.08 13.29
N GLU A 73 -13.33 5.66 12.05
CA GLU A 73 -12.54 4.61 11.40
C GLU A 73 -11.69 5.17 10.26
N TYR A 74 -10.58 4.48 9.99
CA TYR A 74 -9.64 4.82 8.93
C TYR A 74 -9.68 3.74 7.85
N PHE A 75 -9.64 4.19 6.60
CA PHE A 75 -9.79 3.38 5.42
C PHE A 75 -8.62 3.61 4.47
N VAL A 76 -8.33 2.60 3.67
CA VAL A 76 -7.33 2.66 2.60
C VAL A 76 -7.97 2.45 1.24
N GLU A 77 -7.56 3.27 0.29
CA GLU A 77 -7.86 3.10 -1.13
C GLU A 77 -6.56 3.04 -1.92
N PHE A 78 -6.56 2.20 -2.94
CA PHE A 78 -5.40 2.05 -3.81
C PHE A 78 -5.77 2.41 -5.23
N TRP A 79 -4.84 3.09 -5.89
CA TRP A 79 -4.99 3.55 -7.25
C TRP A 79 -3.75 3.20 -8.06
N TYR A 80 -3.95 2.87 -9.34
CA TYR A 80 -2.90 2.61 -10.29
C TYR A 80 -3.02 3.60 -11.45
N ARG A 81 -2.05 4.48 -11.55
CA ARG A 81 -1.92 5.40 -12.68
C ARG A 81 -0.91 4.82 -13.64
N ASN A 82 -1.36 4.35 -14.79
CA ASN A 82 -0.53 3.75 -15.84
C ASN A 82 -0.59 4.49 -17.17
N GLU A 83 -1.31 5.61 -17.22
CA GLU A 83 -1.36 6.48 -18.40
C GLU A 83 -1.57 7.94 -17.96
N THR A 84 -1.35 8.86 -18.89
CA THR A 84 -1.34 10.30 -18.61
C THR A 84 -2.67 10.99 -18.89
N THR A 85 -3.52 10.39 -19.72
CA THR A 85 -4.76 11.00 -20.22
C THR A 85 -5.97 10.75 -19.34
N ASN A 86 -5.98 9.64 -18.61
CA ASN A 86 -7.10 9.24 -17.77
C ASN A 86 -6.73 9.34 -16.28
N GLU A 87 -7.77 9.41 -15.45
CA GLU A 87 -7.62 9.35 -14.00
C GLU A 87 -7.07 7.99 -13.54
N PRO A 88 -6.40 7.93 -12.38
CA PRO A 88 -5.91 6.67 -11.82
C PRO A 88 -7.00 5.62 -11.67
N TYR A 89 -6.67 4.37 -12.02
CA TYR A 89 -7.59 3.25 -11.93
C TYR A 89 -7.69 2.74 -10.49
N PRO A 90 -8.89 2.51 -9.92
CA PRO A 90 -9.03 1.93 -8.60
C PRO A 90 -8.54 0.49 -8.58
N LEU A 91 -7.76 0.13 -7.55
CA LEU A 91 -7.30 -1.23 -7.29
C LEU A 91 -8.15 -1.87 -6.18
N SER A 92 -8.84 -2.95 -6.52
CA SER A 92 -9.62 -3.72 -5.55
C SER A 92 -8.75 -4.71 -4.79
N ILE A 93 -8.57 -4.48 -3.48
CA ILE A 93 -7.88 -5.42 -2.60
C ILE A 93 -8.73 -6.69 -2.45
N PRO A 94 -8.19 -7.87 -2.83
CA PRO A 94 -8.91 -9.13 -2.65
C PRO A 94 -9.33 -9.31 -1.19
N LYS A 95 -10.58 -9.74 -0.98
CA LYS A 95 -11.14 -10.07 0.35
C LYS A 95 -11.24 -8.91 1.35
N CYS A 96 -10.95 -7.67 0.97
CA CYS A 96 -11.16 -6.51 1.87
C CYS A 96 -12.53 -5.80 1.67
N GLY A 97 -13.12 -5.91 0.47
CA GLY A 97 -14.39 -5.26 0.12
C GLY A 97 -14.23 -3.77 -0.24
N SER A 98 -15.34 -3.05 -0.39
CA SER A 98 -15.35 -1.63 -0.79
C SER A 98 -14.91 -0.65 0.31
N ASN A 99 -15.00 -1.05 1.58
CA ASN A 99 -14.60 -0.24 2.73
C ASN A 99 -13.44 -0.93 3.47
N CYS A 100 -12.26 -0.92 2.86
CA CYS A 100 -11.09 -1.58 3.42
C CYS A 100 -10.51 -0.75 4.58
N THR A 101 -10.76 -1.17 5.82
CA THR A 101 -10.19 -0.49 6.99
C THR A 101 -8.68 -0.72 7.07
N VAL A 102 -7.95 0.22 7.68
CA VAL A 102 -6.49 0.08 7.90
C VAL A 102 -6.16 -1.24 8.61
N GLN A 103 -6.99 -1.65 9.58
CA GLN A 103 -6.80 -2.90 10.31
C GLN A 103 -7.02 -4.13 9.43
N LYS A 104 -8.11 -4.17 8.65
CA LYS A 104 -8.36 -5.27 7.70
C LYS A 104 -7.28 -5.37 6.63
N PHE A 105 -6.77 -4.23 6.16
CA PHE A 105 -5.65 -4.17 5.24
C PHE A 105 -4.40 -4.83 5.85
N ALA A 106 -4.05 -4.48 7.09
CA ALA A 106 -2.92 -5.07 7.80
C ALA A 106 -3.09 -6.58 8.04
N GLU A 107 -4.29 -7.03 8.37
CA GLU A 107 -4.64 -8.44 8.58
C GLU A 107 -4.56 -9.25 7.28
N GLN A 108 -5.12 -8.71 6.18
CA GLN A 108 -5.18 -9.33 4.86
C GLN A 108 -3.79 -9.69 4.33
N TYR A 109 -2.79 -8.86 4.63
CA TYR A 109 -1.42 -9.04 4.15
C TYR A 109 -0.44 -9.48 5.24
N SER A 110 -0.94 -9.94 6.39
CA SER A 110 -0.13 -10.35 7.54
C SER A 110 0.91 -11.44 7.22
N ASN A 111 0.57 -12.38 6.33
CA ASN A 111 1.44 -13.50 5.92
C ASN A 111 2.34 -13.17 4.73
N ILE A 112 2.12 -12.02 4.07
CA ILE A 112 2.87 -11.61 2.87
C ILE A 112 3.88 -10.51 3.21
N ARG A 113 3.54 -9.64 4.18
CA ARG A 113 4.41 -8.56 4.61
C ARG A 113 5.68 -9.11 5.25
N VAL A 114 6.82 -8.54 4.90
CA VAL A 114 8.12 -8.89 5.47
C VAL A 114 8.56 -7.76 6.38
N LYS A 115 8.75 -8.05 7.67
CA LYS A 115 9.05 -7.05 8.70
C LYS A 115 10.54 -6.85 8.91
N SER A 116 11.36 -7.83 8.55
CA SER A 116 12.81 -7.78 8.79
C SER A 116 13.62 -8.47 7.69
N TRP A 117 14.91 -8.13 7.60
CA TRP A 117 15.87 -8.80 6.72
C TRP A 117 15.99 -10.29 7.00
N ASN A 118 15.97 -10.69 8.27
CA ASN A 118 16.05 -12.11 8.66
C ASN A 118 14.86 -12.89 8.12
N GLU A 119 13.66 -12.35 8.26
CA GLU A 119 12.44 -12.95 7.73
C GLU A 119 12.50 -13.10 6.20
N HIS A 120 13.06 -12.13 5.47
CA HIS A 120 13.23 -12.25 4.02
C HIS A 120 14.13 -13.40 3.59
N GLN A 121 15.12 -13.78 4.41
CA GLN A 121 16.03 -14.87 4.08
C GLN A 121 15.42 -16.26 4.30
N GLU A 122 14.36 -16.36 5.11
CA GLU A 122 13.65 -17.62 5.38
C GLU A 122 12.62 -17.99 4.31
N VAL A 123 12.18 -17.01 3.50
CA VAL A 123 11.19 -17.19 2.41
C VAL A 123 11.83 -17.28 1.02
N GLY A 124 13.15 -17.42 0.95
CA GLY A 124 13.96 -17.46 -0.26
C GLY A 124 14.27 -18.86 -0.75
#